data_AF-A0A2U3F2M6-F1
#
_entry.id   AF-A0A2U3F2M6-F1
#
_cell.length_a   1.000
_cell.length_b   1.000
_cell.length_c   1.000
_cell.angle_alpha   90.00
_cell.angle_beta   90.00
_cell.angle_gamma   90.00
#
_symmetry.space_group_name_H-M   'P 1'
#
loop_
_entity.id
_entity.type
_entity.pdbx_description
1 polymer ?
#
loop_
_entity_poly.entity_id
_entity_poly.type
_entity_poly.pdbx_seq_one_letter_code
_entity_poly.pdbx_strand_id
1 'polypeptide(L)'
;TSVTYPILFAVGVAITPWHELVAAFTVSNLLVIVSTVSALVATGFFVGKKIGMHPIDVAIVSCCQSGQGGTGDVAILTAGNRMSLMPFAQIATRIGGAINVSVSLLILGNFLV
;
A
#
# COMPACT_ATOMS: atom_id res chain seq x y z
N THR A 1 0.70 20.88 -0.47
CA THR A 1 2.09 20.40 -0.34
C THR A 1 2.75 20.81 0.97
N SER A 2 2.38 21.95 1.60
CA SER A 2 3.05 22.44 2.82
C SER A 2 2.78 21.68 4.12
N VAL A 3 1.67 20.93 4.23
CA VAL A 3 1.32 20.17 5.45
C VAL A 3 1.70 18.70 5.40
N THR A 4 2.07 18.18 4.23
CA THR A 4 2.38 16.75 4.04
C THR A 4 3.65 16.34 4.79
N TYR A 5 4.73 17.10 4.62
CA TYR A 5 6.02 16.78 5.27
C TYR A 5 5.95 16.87 6.80
N PRO A 6 5.33 17.91 7.41
CA PRO A 6 5.12 17.94 8.85
C PRO A 6 4.31 16.75 9.38
N ILE A 7 3.26 16.33 8.66
CA ILE A 7 2.42 15.19 9.08
C ILE A 7 3.21 13.88 9.01
N LEU A 8 3.94 13.63 7.92
CA LEU A 8 4.78 12.42 7.80
C LEU A 8 5.86 12.37 8.89
N PHE A 9 6.48 13.51 9.20
CA PHE A 9 7.45 13.63 10.29
C PHE A 9 6.81 13.37 11.67
N ALA A 10 5.67 13.98 11.95
CA ALA A 10 4.96 13.80 13.22
C ALA A 10 4.53 12.34 13.44
N VAL A 11 4.01 11.68 12.40
CA VAL A 11 3.65 10.25 12.47
C VAL A 11 4.89 9.39 12.77
N GLY A 12 6.01 9.65 12.09
CA GLY A 12 7.26 8.91 12.29
C GLY A 12 7.84 9.07 13.70
N VAL A 13 7.78 10.26 14.28
CA VAL A 13 8.37 10.52 15.61
C VAL A 13 7.43 10.10 16.74
N ALA A 14 6.13 10.37 16.64
CA ALA A 14 5.21 10.25 17.77
C ALA A 14 4.39 8.95 17.79
N ILE A 15 4.16 8.32 16.63
CA ILE A 15 3.20 7.20 16.51
C ILE A 15 3.92 5.88 16.17
N THR A 16 5.09 5.92 15.54
CA THR A 16 5.80 4.70 15.15
C THR A 16 6.50 4.03 16.35
N PRO A 17 6.14 2.78 16.72
CA PRO A 17 6.84 2.04 17.76
C PRO A 17 8.21 1.57 17.23
N TRP A 18 9.23 2.42 17.39
CA TRP A 18 10.58 2.17 16.85
C TRP A 18 11.20 0.86 17.31
N HIS A 19 10.94 0.45 18.55
CA HIS A 19 11.43 -0.82 19.07
C HIS A 19 10.83 -2.03 18.33
N GLU A 20 9.51 -2.04 18.10
CA GLU A 20 8.84 -3.10 17.34
C GLU A 20 9.26 -3.10 15.87
N LEU A 21 9.44 -1.91 15.29
CA LEU A 21 9.87 -1.78 13.90
C LEU A 21 11.26 -2.38 13.69
N VAL A 22 12.21 -2.12 14.60
CA VAL A 22 13.55 -2.72 14.56
C VAL A 22 13.50 -4.22 14.82
N ALA A 23 12.66 -4.68 15.74
CA ALA A 23 12.46 -6.11 15.99
C ALA A 23 11.84 -6.85 14.79
N ALA A 24 11.03 -6.16 13.98
CA ALA A 24 10.40 -6.71 12.79
C ALA A 24 11.39 -6.90 11.62
N PHE A 25 12.60 -6.32 11.68
CA PHE A 25 13.67 -6.55 10.70
C PHE A 25 14.30 -7.95 10.84
N THR A 26 13.51 -8.97 10.56
CA THR A 26 13.98 -10.34 10.37
C THR A 26 14.02 -10.65 8.88
N VAL A 27 14.94 -11.52 8.47
CA VAL A 27 15.08 -11.93 7.06
C VAL A 27 13.76 -12.50 6.52
N SER A 28 13.04 -13.27 7.34
CA SER A 28 11.74 -13.83 6.98
C SER A 28 10.70 -12.75 6.69
N ASN A 29 10.54 -11.76 7.57
CA ASN A 29 9.57 -10.68 7.36
C ASN A 29 9.93 -9.84 6.13
N LEU A 30 11.22 -9.59 5.91
CA LEU A 30 11.69 -8.78 4.80
C LEU A 30 11.40 -9.47 3.45
N LEU A 31 11.57 -10.79 3.37
CA LEU A 31 11.21 -11.56 2.19
C LEU A 31 9.70 -11.53 1.92
N VAL A 32 8.86 -11.61 2.96
CA VAL A 32 7.40 -11.51 2.82
C VAL A 32 6.98 -10.12 2.35
N ILE A 33 7.57 -9.05 2.90
CA ILE A 33 7.27 -7.68 2.49
C ILE A 33 7.67 -7.47 1.02
N VAL A 34 8.89 -7.85 0.63
CA VAL A 34 9.37 -7.68 -0.74
C VAL A 34 8.53 -8.51 -1.72
N SER A 35 8.22 -9.77 -1.37
CA SER A 35 7.42 -10.63 -2.25
C SER A 35 6.01 -10.11 -2.43
N THR A 36 5.33 -9.67 -1.37
CA THR A 36 3.97 -9.13 -1.43
C THR A 36 3.89 -7.83 -2.23
N VAL A 37 4.79 -6.87 -1.98
CA VAL A 37 4.83 -5.61 -2.74
C VAL A 37 5.15 -5.87 -4.20
N SER A 38 6.11 -6.75 -4.50
CA SER A 38 6.45 -7.10 -5.88
C SER A 38 5.29 -7.77 -6.62
N ALA A 39 4.53 -8.64 -5.96
CA ALA A 39 3.35 -9.28 -6.52
C ALA A 39 2.24 -8.27 -6.84
N LEU A 40 2.00 -7.28 -5.96
CA LEU A 40 1.02 -6.22 -6.17
C LEU A 40 1.41 -5.34 -7.37
N VAL A 41 2.66 -4.90 -7.43
CA VAL A 41 3.18 -4.08 -8.54
C VAL A 41 3.10 -4.85 -9.86
N ALA A 42 3.53 -6.11 -9.88
CA ALA A 42 3.45 -6.96 -11.07
C ALA A 42 2.01 -7.14 -11.53
N THR A 43 1.10 -7.44 -10.61
CA THR A 43 -0.33 -7.61 -10.93
C THR A 43 -0.92 -6.32 -11.50
N GLY A 44 -0.66 -5.17 -10.88
CA GLY A 44 -1.09 -3.87 -11.39
C GLY A 44 -0.55 -3.57 -12.79
N PHE A 45 0.72 -3.90 -13.06
CA PHE A 45 1.33 -3.72 -14.37
C PHE A 45 0.68 -4.59 -15.46
N PHE A 46 0.50 -5.88 -15.20
CA PHE A 46 -0.08 -6.81 -16.18
C PHE A 46 -1.56 -6.54 -16.42
N VAL A 47 -2.33 -6.29 -15.37
CA VAL A 47 -3.75 -5.96 -15.48
C VAL A 47 -3.92 -4.62 -16.19
N GLY A 48 -3.15 -3.60 -15.82
CA GLY A 48 -3.13 -2.29 -16.47
C GLY A 48 -2.86 -2.36 -17.97
N LYS A 49 -1.91 -3.21 -18.37
CA LYS A 49 -1.60 -3.46 -19.79
C LYS A 49 -2.78 -4.12 -20.52
N LYS A 50 -3.49 -5.06 -19.88
CA LYS A 50 -4.63 -5.79 -20.48
C LYS A 50 -5.86 -4.90 -20.70
N ILE A 51 -6.08 -3.92 -19.83
CA ILE A 51 -7.20 -2.98 -19.91
C ILE A 51 -6.90 -1.72 -20.73
N GLY A 52 -5.71 -1.63 -21.35
CA GLY A 52 -5.33 -0.50 -22.20
C GLY A 52 -4.96 0.78 -21.45
N MET A 53 -4.71 0.70 -20.14
CA MET A 53 -4.26 1.83 -19.32
C MET A 53 -2.73 1.93 -19.32
N HIS A 54 -2.18 3.07 -18.88
CA HIS A 54 -0.74 3.24 -18.70
C HIS A 54 -0.24 2.29 -17.58
N PRO A 55 0.50 1.22 -17.92
CA PRO A 55 0.75 0.13 -16.99
C PRO A 55 1.63 0.54 -15.80
N ILE A 56 2.48 1.56 -15.97
CA ILE A 56 3.30 2.12 -14.90
C ILE A 56 2.44 2.90 -13.89
N ASP A 57 1.52 3.74 -14.36
CA ASP A 57 0.65 4.53 -13.50
C ASP A 57 -0.32 3.62 -12.73
N VAL A 58 -0.84 2.56 -13.36
CA VAL A 58 -1.66 1.54 -12.70
C VAL A 58 -0.85 0.73 -11.69
N ALA A 59 0.40 0.37 -12.00
CA ALA A 59 1.27 -0.33 -11.06
C ALA A 59 1.55 0.51 -9.80
N ILE A 60 1.77 1.82 -9.95
CA ILE A 60 1.96 2.74 -8.81
C ILE A 60 0.67 2.82 -7.97
N VAL A 61 -0.50 2.99 -8.60
CA VAL A 61 -1.78 3.05 -7.89
C VAL A 61 -2.09 1.72 -7.19
N SER A 62 -1.77 0.58 -7.81
CA SER A 62 -1.93 -0.74 -7.19
C SER A 62 -0.98 -0.95 -6.00
N CYS A 63 0.22 -0.36 -6.06
CA CYS A 63 1.19 -0.38 -4.96
C CYS A 63 0.72 0.46 -3.75
N CYS A 64 -0.04 1.54 -3.97
CA CYS A 64 -0.56 2.37 -2.88
C CYS A 64 -1.34 1.56 -1.81
N GLN A 65 -2.01 0.49 -2.22
CA GLN A 65 -2.77 -0.37 -1.32
C GLN A 65 -1.90 -1.20 -0.34
N SER A 66 -0.61 -1.38 -0.60
CA SER A 66 0.32 -1.97 0.39
C SER A 66 0.83 -0.95 1.42
N GLY A 67 0.58 0.34 1.19
CA GLY A 67 0.99 1.41 2.09
C GLY A 67 0.06 1.56 3.29
N GLN A 68 0.49 2.38 4.26
CA GLN A 68 -0.32 2.72 5.44
C GLN A 68 -1.46 3.68 5.06
N GLY A 69 -2.52 3.15 4.46
CA GLY A 69 -3.71 3.91 4.08
C GLY A 69 -3.41 5.18 3.28
N GLY A 70 -4.21 6.23 3.46
CA GLY A 70 -4.03 7.51 2.75
C GLY A 70 -2.68 8.19 3.00
N THR A 71 -2.00 7.92 4.12
CA THR A 71 -0.65 8.45 4.37
C THR A 71 0.41 7.72 3.53
N GLY A 72 0.25 6.42 3.35
CA GLY A 72 1.07 5.61 2.45
C GLY A 72 0.87 6.00 0.99
N ASP A 73 -0.38 6.23 0.57
CA ASP A 73 -0.72 6.70 -0.78
C ASP A 73 0.06 7.99 -1.11
N VAL A 74 0.06 8.95 -0.19
CA VAL A 74 0.78 10.22 -0.37
C VAL A 74 2.28 9.99 -0.50
N ALA A 75 2.87 9.15 0.36
CA ALA A 75 4.31 8.86 0.34
C ALA A 75 4.73 8.20 -0.98
N ILE A 76 3.98 7.20 -1.44
CA ILE A 76 4.27 6.45 -2.68
C ILE A 76 4.11 7.35 -3.91
N LEU A 77 3.02 8.11 -4.00
CA LEU A 77 2.77 9.02 -5.14
C LEU A 77 3.75 10.20 -5.17
N THR A 78 4.18 10.68 -4.00
CA THR A 78 5.22 11.70 -3.90
C THR A 78 6.56 11.15 -4.39
N ALA A 79 6.95 9.93 -3.97
CA ALA A 79 8.16 9.28 -4.44
C ALA A 79 8.15 9.01 -5.96
N GLY A 80 6.98 8.70 -6.52
CA GLY A 80 6.78 8.50 -7.96
C GLY A 80 6.57 9.78 -8.78
N ASN A 81 6.54 10.98 -8.18
CA ASN A 81 6.15 12.24 -8.84
C ASN A 81 4.80 12.15 -9.59
N ARG A 82 3.82 11.46 -8.99
CA ARG A 82 2.50 11.15 -9.59
C ARG A 82 1.32 11.56 -8.71
N MET A 83 1.44 12.67 -7.99
CA MET A 83 0.39 13.20 -7.10
C MET A 83 -0.96 13.47 -7.80
N SER A 84 -1.00 13.60 -9.12
CA SER A 84 -2.25 13.66 -9.90
C SER A 84 -3.12 12.42 -9.76
N LEU A 85 -2.53 11.27 -9.40
CA LEU A 85 -3.24 9.99 -9.24
C LEU A 85 -3.84 9.80 -7.83
N MET A 86 -3.72 10.79 -6.94
CA MET A 86 -4.18 10.70 -5.55
C MET A 86 -5.66 10.31 -5.40
N PRO A 87 -6.61 10.83 -6.19
CA PRO A 87 -8.01 10.40 -6.09
C PRO A 87 -8.19 8.90 -6.43
N PHE A 88 -7.45 8.38 -7.40
CA PHE A 88 -7.51 6.97 -7.79
C PHE A 88 -6.86 6.06 -6.73
N ALA A 89 -5.73 6.48 -6.17
CA ALA A 89 -5.08 5.77 -5.07
C ALA A 89 -6.00 5.67 -3.85
N GLN A 90 -6.68 6.75 -3.47
CA GLN A 90 -7.60 6.73 -2.34
C GLN A 90 -8.79 5.79 -2.56
N ILE A 91 -9.36 5.77 -3.77
CA ILE A 91 -10.43 4.82 -4.10
C ILE A 91 -9.92 3.38 -4.02
N ALA A 92 -8.75 3.10 -4.60
CA ALA A 92 -8.13 1.78 -4.56
C ALA A 92 -7.88 1.34 -3.11
N THR A 93 -7.28 2.19 -2.28
CA THR A 93 -6.95 1.89 -0.89
C THR A 93 -8.20 1.68 -0.02
N ARG A 94 -9.27 2.46 -0.23
CA ARG A 94 -10.51 2.34 0.55
C ARG A 94 -11.35 1.13 0.14
N ILE A 95 -11.64 0.99 -1.15
CA ILE A 95 -12.50 -0.10 -1.64
C ILE A 95 -11.77 -1.43 -1.56
N GLY A 96 -10.51 -1.50 -2.03
CA GLY A 96 -9.76 -2.75 -1.96
C GLY A 96 -9.40 -3.15 -0.53
N GLY A 97 -9.22 -2.19 0.38
CA GLY A 97 -9.11 -2.47 1.82
C GLY A 97 -10.36 -3.14 2.38
N ALA A 98 -11.56 -2.61 2.05
CA ALA A 98 -12.82 -3.23 2.47
C ALA A 98 -12.97 -4.65 1.92
N ILE A 99 -12.66 -4.87 0.63
CA ILE A 99 -12.69 -6.20 0.01
C ILE A 99 -11.73 -7.16 0.73
N ASN A 100 -10.49 -6.73 0.99
CA ASN A 100 -9.48 -7.58 1.61
C ASN A 100 -9.88 -8.01 3.02
N VAL A 101 -10.46 -7.09 3.81
CA VAL A 101 -10.99 -7.39 5.15
C VAL A 101 -12.17 -8.36 5.07
N SER A 102 -13.14 -8.12 4.17
CA SER A 102 -14.29 -9.01 3.99
C SER A 102 -13.86 -10.43 3.60
N VAL A 103 -12.92 -10.57 2.66
CA VAL A 103 -12.39 -11.88 2.24
C VAL A 103 -11.60 -12.54 3.38
N SER A 104 -10.77 -11.78 4.09
CA SER A 104 -9.99 -12.31 5.21
C SER A 104 -10.89 -12.85 6.32
N LEU A 105 -11.99 -12.14 6.64
CA LEU A 105 -12.97 -12.59 7.64
C LEU A 105 -13.73 -13.85 7.18
N LEU A 106 -14.07 -13.94 5.90
CA LEU A 106 -14.71 -15.13 5.33
C LEU A 106 -13.79 -16.35 5.43
N ILE A 107 -12.52 -16.20 5.04
CA ILE A 107 -11.52 -17.28 5.14
C ILE A 107 -11.31 -17.69 6.59
N LEU A 108 -11.15 -16.72 7.50
CA LEU A 108 -10.96 -16.99 8.92
C LEU A 108 -12.18 -17.71 9.52
N GLY A 109 -13.39 -17.28 9.17
CA GLY A 109 -14.63 -17.92 9.60
C GLY A 109 -14.76 -19.37 9.15
N ASN A 110 -14.24 -19.72 7.97
CA ASN A 110 -14.25 -21.10 7.48
C ASN A 110 -13.10 -21.96 8.07
N PHE A 111 -12.09 -21.35 8.67
CA PHE A 111 -10.95 -22.04 9.28
C PHE A 111 -11.14 -22.29 10.79
N LEU A 112 -11.99 -21.50 11.44
CA LEU A 112 -12.33 -21.60 12.87
C LEU A 112 -13.59 -22.44 13.14
N VAL A 113 -14.26 -22.95 12.10
CA VAL A 113 -15.36 -23.94 12.17
C VAL A 113 -14.79 -25.33 11.89
#